data_AF-C9DQU8-F1
#
_entry.id   AF-C9DQU8-F1
#
_cell.length_a   1.000
_cell.length_b   1.000
_cell.length_c   1.000
_cell.angle_alpha   90.00
_cell.angle_beta   90.00
_cell.angle_gamma   90.00
#
_symmetry.space_group_name_H-M   'P 1'
#
loop_
_entity.id
_entity.type
_entity.pdbx_description
1 polymer ?
#
loop_
_entity_poly.entity_id
_entity_poly.type
_entity_poly.pdbx_seq_one_letter_code
_entity_poly.pdbx_strand_id
1 'polypeptide(L)'
;WRGTIGEANEAFATRQPKGEITVLIEGKLISADETPSEDFLEHELRELMTQGHPLSAVLKMVSEATSAKKKDVYALALRLFGK
;
A
#
# COMPACT_ATOMS: atom_id res chain seq x y z
N TRP A 1 16.86 6.18 22.10
CA TRP A 1 15.94 7.27 21.71
C TRP A 1 14.51 6.72 21.79
N ARG A 2 13.51 7.54 22.10
CA ARG A 2 12.09 7.16 22.21
C ARG A 2 11.24 8.28 21.60
N GLY A 3 10.28 7.95 20.75
CA GLY A 3 9.43 8.91 20.05
C GLY A 3 8.73 8.26 18.86
N THR A 4 8.08 9.10 18.05
CA THR A 4 7.45 8.71 16.79
C THR A 4 8.46 8.57 15.66
N ILE A 5 8.13 7.79 14.61
CA ILE A 5 9.03 7.62 13.47
C ILE A 5 9.41 8.95 12.79
N GLY A 6 8.50 9.94 12.81
CA GLY A 6 8.77 11.30 12.29
C GLY A 6 9.83 12.03 13.10
N GLU A 7 9.69 12.04 14.43
CA GLU A 7 10.71 12.61 15.33
C GLU A 7 12.05 11.87 15.22
N ALA A 8 12.03 10.57 14.93
CA ALA A 8 13.24 9.80 14.67
C ALA A 8 13.96 10.32 13.42
N ASN A 9 13.21 10.53 12.33
CA ASN A 9 13.75 11.02 11.07
C ASN A 9 14.43 12.38 11.26
N GLU A 10 13.78 13.32 11.95
CA GLU A 10 14.38 14.63 12.24
C GLU A 10 15.62 14.51 13.13
N ALA A 11 15.50 13.73 14.22
CA ALA A 11 16.56 13.61 15.21
C ALA A 11 17.78 12.82 14.71
N PHE A 12 17.63 11.97 13.69
CA PHE A 12 18.72 11.19 13.08
C PHE A 12 19.13 11.68 11.69
N ALA A 13 18.51 12.74 11.17
CA ALA A 13 18.98 13.42 9.97
C ALA A 13 20.37 14.06 10.16
N THR A 14 20.67 14.53 11.38
CA THR A 14 21.92 15.24 11.71
C THR A 14 22.92 14.39 12.50
N ARG A 15 22.51 13.22 13.01
CA ARG A 15 23.37 12.30 13.77
C ARG A 15 23.04 10.86 13.40
N GLN A 16 24.06 10.01 13.28
CA GLN A 16 23.81 8.59 13.07
C GLN A 16 23.16 7.96 14.31
N PRO A 17 22.13 7.12 14.13
CA PRO A 17 21.66 6.26 15.19
C PRO A 17 22.78 5.28 15.57
N LYS A 18 22.94 5.02 16.87
CA LYS A 18 23.92 4.07 17.39
C LYS A 18 23.20 2.84 17.92
N GLY A 19 23.66 1.65 17.53
CA GLY A 19 23.08 0.38 17.95
C GLY A 19 21.82 0.01 17.18
N GLU A 20 20.95 -0.77 17.82
CA GLU A 20 19.70 -1.27 17.21
C GLU A 20 18.53 -0.31 17.44
N ILE A 21 17.58 -0.29 16.48
CA ILE A 21 16.31 0.45 16.60
C ILE A 21 15.18 -0.57 16.64
N THR A 22 14.35 -0.49 17.68
CA THR A 22 13.10 -1.25 17.77
C THR A 22 11.95 -0.36 17.33
N VAL A 23 11.21 -0.79 16.31
CA VAL A 23 9.99 -0.11 15.83
C VAL A 23 8.79 -0.93 16.29
N LEU A 24 7.86 -0.30 17.01
CA LEU A 24 6.58 -0.90 17.35
C LEU A 24 5.55 -0.46 16.31
N ILE A 25 5.03 -1.41 15.55
CA ILE A 25 3.97 -1.19 14.57
C ILE A 25 2.68 -1.71 15.20
N GLU A 26 1.71 -0.82 15.40
CA GLU A 26 0.37 -1.23 15.80
C GLU A 26 -0.23 -2.07 14.68
N GLY A 27 -0.76 -3.25 15.02
CA GLY A 27 -1.46 -4.10 14.07
C GLY A 27 -2.69 -3.36 13.56
N LYS A 28 -2.85 -3.29 12.24
CA LYS A 28 -4.08 -2.77 11.64
C LYS A 28 -5.23 -3.67 12.11
N LEU A 29 -6.20 -3.10 12.84
CA LEU A 29 -7.47 -3.79 13.05
C LEU A 29 -8.02 -4.13 11.67
N ILE A 30 -8.39 -5.40 11.46
CA ILE A 30 -9.10 -5.81 10.26
C ILE A 30 -10.47 -5.13 10.37
N SER A 31 -10.56 -3.88 9.93
CA SER A 31 -11.82 -3.20 9.74
C SER A 31 -12.58 -4.04 8.73
N ALA A 32 -13.64 -4.68 9.20
CA ALA A 32 -14.59 -5.33 8.31
C ALA A 32 -15.12 -4.27 7.35
N ASP A 33 -14.87 -4.48 6.05
CA ASP A 33 -15.65 -3.90 4.95
C ASP A 33 -15.70 -2.37 4.80
N GLU A 34 -14.57 -1.65 4.91
CA GLU A 34 -14.42 -0.54 3.98
C GLU A 34 -13.92 -1.12 2.66
N THR A 35 -14.89 -1.43 1.79
CA THR A 35 -14.59 -1.63 0.38
C THR A 35 -13.79 -0.40 -0.07
N PRO A 36 -12.54 -0.57 -0.55
CA PRO A 36 -11.73 0.57 -0.95
C PRO A 36 -12.47 1.39 -1.99
N SER A 37 -12.30 2.72 -1.97
CA SER A 37 -12.87 3.56 -3.01
C SER A 37 -12.30 3.17 -4.38
N GLU A 38 -13.09 3.39 -5.43
CA GLU A 38 -12.65 3.14 -6.81
C GLU A 38 -11.39 3.95 -7.15
N ASP A 39 -11.30 5.20 -6.67
CA ASP A 39 -10.13 6.08 -6.84
C ASP A 39 -8.86 5.50 -6.21
N PHE A 40 -8.97 4.89 -5.02
CA PHE A 40 -7.85 4.24 -4.35
C PHE A 40 -7.37 3.02 -5.16
N LEU A 41 -8.31 2.19 -5.63
CA LEU A 41 -8.00 1.03 -6.46
C LEU A 41 -7.36 1.43 -7.79
N GLU A 42 -7.85 2.49 -8.42
CA GLU A 42 -7.26 3.03 -9.66
C GLU A 42 -5.83 3.51 -9.42
N HIS A 43 -5.59 4.27 -8.35
CA HIS A 43 -4.25 4.74 -8.00
C HIS A 43 -3.27 3.58 -7.84
N GLU A 44 -3.64 2.58 -7.03
CA GLU A 44 -2.80 1.41 -6.75
C GLU A 44 -2.52 0.59 -8.02
N LEU A 45 -3.54 0.37 -8.84
CA LEU A 45 -3.39 -0.33 -10.13
C LEU A 45 -2.41 0.42 -11.05
N ARG A 46 -2.51 1.75 -11.14
CA ARG A 46 -1.61 2.56 -11.98
C ARG A 46 -0.18 2.60 -11.45
N GLU A 47 0.01 2.67 -10.14
CA GLU A 47 1.34 2.65 -9.54
C GLU A 47 2.05 1.33 -9.83
N LEU A 48 1.39 0.20 -9.56
CA LEU A 48 1.95 -1.13 -9.80
C LEU A 48 2.21 -1.40 -11.29
N MET A 49 1.37 -0.86 -12.18
CA MET A 49 1.63 -0.89 -13.63
C MET A 49 2.85 -0.06 -14.01
N THR A 50 3.04 1.10 -13.40
CA THR A 50 4.21 1.97 -13.63
C THR A 50 5.50 1.30 -13.17
N GLN A 51 5.42 0.47 -12.12
CA GLN A 51 6.52 -0.37 -11.64
C GLN A 51 6.85 -1.55 -12.58
N GLY A 52 6.09 -1.73 -13.67
CA GLY A 52 6.37 -2.73 -14.72
C GLY A 52 5.83 -4.12 -14.43
N HIS A 53 4.95 -4.28 -13.43
CA HIS A 53 4.33 -5.56 -13.15
C HIS A 53 3.31 -5.95 -14.23
N PRO A 54 3.21 -7.23 -14.62
CA PRO A 54 2.20 -7.67 -15.58
C PRO A 54 0.79 -7.55 -14.98
N LEU A 55 -0.20 -7.24 -15.81
CA LEU A 55 -1.60 -7.00 -15.41
C LEU A 55 -2.17 -8.07 -14.47
N SER A 56 -1.88 -9.35 -14.73
CA SER A 56 -2.31 -10.47 -13.88
C SER A 56 -1.70 -10.44 -12.47
N ALA A 57 -0.45 -9.99 -12.33
CA ALA A 57 0.20 -9.84 -11.04
C ALA A 57 -0.32 -8.61 -10.28
N VAL A 58 -0.51 -7.49 -10.98
CA VAL A 58 -1.08 -6.26 -10.42
C VAL A 58 -2.46 -6.50 -9.82
N LEU A 59 -3.36 -7.15 -10.57
CA LEU A 59 -4.71 -7.50 -10.09
C LEU A 59 -4.68 -8.37 -8.84
N LYS A 60 -3.79 -9.36 -8.81
CA LYS A 60 -3.63 -10.27 -7.67
C LYS A 60 -3.14 -9.49 -6.45
N MET A 61 -2.11 -8.66 -6.61
CA MET A 61 -1.55 -7.85 -5.52
C MET A 61 -2.58 -6.88 -4.94
N VAL A 62 -3.32 -6.15 -5.79
CA VAL A 62 -4.36 -5.22 -5.31
C VAL A 62 -5.51 -5.97 -4.60
N SER A 63 -5.92 -7.12 -5.12
CA SER A 63 -7.01 -7.91 -4.49
C SER A 63 -6.58 -8.61 -3.19
N GLU A 64 -5.28 -8.84 -2.98
CA GLU A 64 -4.73 -9.42 -1.75
C GLU A 64 -4.40 -8.34 -0.72
N ALA A 65 -3.95 -7.17 -1.17
CA ALA A 65 -3.65 -6.01 -0.34
C ALA A 65 -4.91 -5.27 0.15
N THR A 66 -6.04 -5.46 -0.54
CA THR A 66 -7.30 -4.79 -0.23
C THR A 66 -8.41 -5.79 0.07
N SER A 67 -9.46 -5.35 0.77
CA SER A 67 -10.70 -6.13 0.93
C SER A 67 -11.61 -6.07 -0.30
N ALA A 68 -11.14 -5.54 -1.44
CA ALA A 68 -11.92 -5.45 -2.67
C ALA A 68 -12.13 -6.84 -3.28
N LYS A 69 -13.32 -7.08 -3.85
CA LYS A 69 -13.59 -8.34 -4.56
C LYS A 69 -12.77 -8.36 -5.85
N LYS A 70 -12.10 -9.48 -6.14
CA LYS A 70 -11.33 -9.69 -7.39
C LYS A 70 -12.09 -9.28 -8.66
N LYS A 71 -13.40 -9.53 -8.69
CA LYS A 71 -14.27 -9.16 -9.83
C LYS A 71 -14.35 -7.64 -10.05
N ASP A 72 -14.35 -6.85 -8.98
CA ASP A 72 -14.52 -5.39 -9.02
C ASP A 72 -13.19 -4.75 -9.43
N VAL A 73 -12.08 -5.24 -8.88
CA VAL A 73 -10.72 -4.87 -9.30
C VAL A 73 -10.48 -5.21 -10.77
N TYR A 74 -10.94 -6.37 -11.24
CA TYR A 74 -10.82 -6.78 -12.64
C TYR A 74 -11.67 -5.91 -13.58
N ALA A 75 -12.92 -5.63 -13.21
CA ALA A 75 -13.80 -4.74 -13.98
C ALA A 75 -13.23 -3.33 -14.09
N LEU A 76 -12.64 -2.81 -13.01
CA LEU A 76 -11.94 -1.53 -13.01
C LEU A 76 -10.71 -1.57 -13.93
N ALA A 77 -9.87 -2.60 -13.83
CA ALA A 77 -8.71 -2.72 -14.71
C ALA A 77 -9.09 -2.85 -16.20
N LEU A 78 -10.18 -3.53 -16.53
CA LEU A 78 -10.71 -3.56 -17.90
C LEU A 78 -11.18 -2.18 -18.36
N ARG A 79 -11.79 -1.37 -17.50
CA ARG A 79 -12.18 0.01 -17.84
C ARG A 79 -10.96 0.91 -18.06
N LEU A 80 -9.89 0.72 -17.30
CA LEU A 80 -8.69 1.57 -17.33
C LEU A 80 -7.70 1.18 -18.42
N PHE A 81 -7.54 -0.12 -18.68
CA PHE A 81 -6.49 -0.67 -19.55
C PHE A 81 -7.03 -1.57 -20.67
N GLY A 82 -8.34 -1.87 -20.68
CA GLY A 82 -8.99 -2.52 -21.80
C GLY A 82 -9.04 -1.55 -22.97
N LYS A 83 -8.42 -1.95 -24.08
CA LYS A 83 -8.57 -1.27 -25.38
C LYS A 83 -9.93 -1.59 -25.99
#